data_AF-J8TXH7-F1
#
_entry.id   AF-J8TXH7-F1
#
_cell.length_a   1.000
_cell.length_b   1.000
_cell.length_c   1.000
_cell.angle_alpha   90.00
_cell.angle_beta   90.00
_cell.angle_gamma   90.00
#
_symmetry.space_group_name_H-M   'P 1'
#
loop_
_entity.id
_entity.type
_entity.pdbx_description
1 polymer ?
#
loop_
_entity_poly.entity_id
_entity_poly.type
_entity_poly.pdbx_seq_one_letter_code
_entity_poly.pdbx_strand_id
1 'polypeptide(L)'
;MIATVMISMMGIPMLRMNNMQSKWRVKIARSLVEIPHRKRDYFKIGFLSRRYAMFILPFITVLREGLEAVVFVAGAGITTQGSHASAYPLPVVVGLICGGLVGYLLYYGASKSSLQIFLILSTSILYLISAGLFSRGAWYFENYRFNLASGGDASEGGDGNGSYNIRKAVYHVNCCNPELDNGWDIFNALLGWQNTGYLSSMLCYNIYWLVLIIVLSLMIFEERRGHLPFAKNLQLKHLNPGYWIKNKKKQELTEEQKKQLFAKMENINFNEDGEINVQENYELPEQTTSHSSSQDVVADKQPPHVKTDSL
;
A
#
# COMPACT_ATOMS: atom_id res chain seq x y z
N MET A 1 -17.26 -4.68 2.03
CA MET A 1 -16.72 -3.99 3.23
C MET A 1 -15.27 -4.39 3.57
N ILE A 2 -14.88 -5.67 3.56
CA ILE A 2 -13.46 -6.03 3.83
C ILE A 2 -12.54 -5.45 2.75
N ALA A 3 -12.95 -5.53 1.48
CA ALA A 3 -12.22 -4.95 0.35
C ALA A 3 -11.96 -3.44 0.51
N THR A 4 -12.90 -2.68 1.07
CA THR A 4 -12.76 -1.23 1.23
C THR A 4 -11.70 -0.88 2.27
N VAL A 5 -11.61 -1.66 3.34
CA VAL A 5 -10.54 -1.52 4.33
C VAL A 5 -9.18 -1.87 3.72
N MET A 6 -9.09 -2.95 2.94
CA MET A 6 -7.85 -3.34 2.24
C MET A 6 -7.37 -2.26 1.26
N ILE A 7 -8.27 -1.75 0.41
CA ILE A 7 -7.96 -0.68 -0.56
C ILE A 7 -7.52 0.59 0.19
N SER A 8 -8.22 0.95 1.27
CA SER A 8 -7.86 2.14 2.06
C SER A 8 -6.49 2.02 2.71
N MET A 9 -6.13 0.84 3.23
CA MET A 9 -4.80 0.58 3.79
C MET A 9 -3.70 0.65 2.73
N MET A 10 -3.98 0.20 1.50
CA MET A 10 -3.03 0.26 0.39
C MET A 10 -2.82 1.68 -0.17
N GLY A 11 -3.87 2.52 -0.17
CA GLY A 11 -3.79 3.89 -0.66
C GLY A 11 -2.93 4.82 0.22
N ILE A 12 -2.90 4.59 1.53
CA ILE A 12 -2.17 5.46 2.48
C ILE A 12 -0.65 5.52 2.19
N PRO A 13 0.08 4.40 1.99
CA PRO A 13 1.48 4.42 1.56
C PRO A 13 1.72 5.11 0.21
N MET A 14 0.78 5.00 -0.73
CA MET A 14 0.89 5.58 -2.08
C MET A 14 0.98 7.11 -2.02
N LEU A 15 0.24 7.75 -1.09
CA LEU A 15 0.32 9.20 -0.84
C LEU A 15 1.67 9.66 -0.30
N ARG A 16 2.45 8.77 0.34
CA ARG A 16 3.77 9.07 0.93
C ARG A 16 4.94 8.68 0.03
N MET A 17 4.68 8.48 -1.26
CA MET A 17 5.67 7.99 -2.21
C MET A 17 6.97 8.82 -2.20
N ASN A 18 6.91 10.15 -2.11
CA ASN A 18 8.10 11.01 -2.17
C ASN A 18 9.15 10.68 -1.07
N ASN A 19 8.70 10.55 0.18
CA ASN A 19 9.57 10.22 1.32
C ASN A 19 9.98 8.73 1.33
N MET A 20 9.15 7.87 0.75
CA MET A 20 9.46 6.44 0.60
C MET A 20 10.55 6.23 -0.46
N GLN A 21 10.48 6.94 -1.58
CA GLN A 21 11.45 6.87 -2.68
C GLN A 21 12.87 7.22 -2.22
N SER A 22 13.06 8.24 -1.37
CA SER A 22 14.39 8.60 -0.87
C SER A 22 15.00 7.50 0.01
N LYS A 23 14.21 6.91 0.92
CA LYS A 23 14.64 5.77 1.75
C LYS A 23 14.91 4.52 0.91
N TRP A 24 14.12 4.30 -0.13
CA TRP A 24 14.32 3.21 -1.08
C TRP A 24 15.61 3.39 -1.88
N ARG A 25 15.89 4.59 -2.39
CA ARG A 25 17.15 4.91 -3.09
C ARG A 25 18.36 4.62 -2.21
N VAL A 26 18.33 4.99 -0.94
CA VAL A 26 19.42 4.69 0.03
C VAL A 26 19.58 3.17 0.24
N LYS A 27 18.48 2.42 0.36
CA LYS A 27 18.54 0.97 0.52
C LYS A 27 19.11 0.28 -0.72
N ILE A 28 18.73 0.74 -1.90
CA ILE A 28 19.24 0.19 -3.16
C ILE A 28 20.74 0.52 -3.30
N ALA A 29 21.14 1.77 -3.06
CA ALA A 29 22.55 2.18 -3.03
C ALA A 29 23.38 1.31 -2.10
N ARG A 30 22.91 1.09 -0.86
CA ARG A 30 23.57 0.18 0.11
C ARG A 30 23.67 -1.24 -0.42
N SER A 31 22.61 -1.73 -1.07
CA SER A 31 22.58 -3.08 -1.62
C SER A 31 23.46 -3.27 -2.85
N LEU A 32 23.79 -2.18 -3.54
CA LEU A 32 24.68 -2.18 -4.69
C LEU A 32 26.15 -2.11 -4.26
N VAL A 33 26.47 -1.33 -3.23
CA VAL A 33 27.84 -1.14 -2.69
C VAL A 33 28.37 -2.40 -1.97
N GLU A 34 27.50 -3.24 -1.41
CA GLU A 34 27.92 -4.41 -0.63
C GLU A 34 28.31 -5.60 -1.56
N ILE A 35 29.59 -5.63 -1.96
CA ILE A 35 30.17 -6.68 -2.79
C ILE A 35 30.36 -7.96 -1.97
N PRO A 36 29.91 -9.14 -2.43
CA PRO A 36 30.16 -10.40 -1.73
C PRO A 36 31.63 -10.83 -1.86
N HIS A 37 32.29 -11.08 -0.72
CA HIS A 37 33.70 -11.50 -0.63
C HIS A 37 34.01 -12.90 -1.23
N ARG A 38 33.02 -13.69 -1.70
CA ARG A 38 33.23 -15.10 -2.10
C ARG A 38 32.50 -15.48 -3.40
N LYS A 39 33.25 -16.01 -4.38
CA LYS A 39 32.75 -16.42 -5.72
C LYS A 39 31.56 -17.40 -5.71
N ARG A 40 31.42 -18.22 -4.67
CA ARG A 40 30.31 -19.20 -4.50
C ARG A 40 28.96 -18.53 -4.22
N ASP A 41 28.96 -17.28 -3.75
CA ASP A 41 27.73 -16.54 -3.46
C ASP A 41 27.13 -15.87 -4.70
N TYR A 42 27.82 -15.87 -5.85
CA TYR A 42 27.34 -15.31 -7.12
C TYR A 42 26.15 -16.10 -7.70
N PHE A 43 26.12 -17.42 -7.47
CA PHE A 43 25.03 -18.30 -7.92
C PHE A 43 23.87 -18.43 -6.92
N LYS A 44 23.94 -17.78 -5.75
CA LYS A 44 22.79 -17.77 -4.84
C LYS A 44 21.68 -16.92 -5.44
N ILE A 45 20.45 -17.42 -5.42
CA ILE A 45 19.21 -16.69 -5.80
C ILE A 45 19.15 -15.31 -5.11
N GLY A 46 19.72 -15.19 -3.91
CA GLY A 46 19.85 -13.91 -3.20
C GLY A 46 20.75 -12.87 -3.89
N PHE A 47 21.82 -13.27 -4.58
CA PHE A 47 22.68 -12.34 -5.33
C PHE A 47 22.08 -11.98 -6.69
N LEU A 48 21.51 -12.97 -7.39
CA LEU A 48 20.83 -12.74 -8.67
C LEU A 48 19.62 -11.81 -8.49
N SER A 49 18.82 -12.01 -7.43
CA SER A 49 17.71 -11.11 -7.10
C SER A 49 18.18 -9.71 -6.65
N ARG A 50 19.39 -9.57 -6.11
CA ARG A 50 20.01 -8.28 -5.74
C ARG A 50 20.50 -7.51 -6.97
N ARG A 51 21.15 -8.21 -7.92
CA ARG A 51 21.62 -7.65 -9.20
C ARG A 51 20.46 -7.20 -10.09
N TYR A 52 19.41 -8.01 -10.20
CA TYR A 52 18.22 -7.70 -11.00
C TYR A 52 17.10 -7.06 -10.18
N ALA A 53 17.37 -6.58 -8.96
CA ALA A 53 16.35 -6.03 -8.06
C ALA A 53 15.55 -4.88 -8.69
N MET A 54 16.22 -4.02 -9.46
CA MET A 54 15.55 -2.89 -10.15
C MET A 54 14.60 -3.33 -11.26
N PHE A 55 14.76 -4.54 -11.82
CA PHE A 55 13.87 -5.09 -12.83
C PHE A 55 12.81 -6.03 -12.22
N ILE A 56 13.22 -6.95 -11.35
CA ILE A 56 12.37 -7.97 -10.73
C ILE A 56 11.26 -7.34 -9.88
N LEU A 57 11.55 -6.26 -9.14
CA LEU A 57 10.56 -5.63 -8.27
C LEU A 57 9.39 -5.03 -9.06
N PRO A 58 9.61 -4.12 -10.04
CA PRO A 58 8.52 -3.68 -10.92
C PRO A 58 7.86 -4.84 -11.68
N PHE A 59 8.62 -5.83 -12.13
CA PHE A 59 8.09 -6.97 -12.88
C PHE A 59 7.10 -7.82 -12.07
N ILE A 60 7.47 -8.25 -10.87
CA ILE A 60 6.59 -9.03 -9.98
C ILE A 60 5.37 -8.21 -9.58
N THR A 61 5.55 -6.91 -9.31
CA THR A 61 4.42 -6.02 -8.99
C THR A 61 3.44 -5.92 -10.16
N VAL A 62 3.92 -5.68 -11.38
CA VAL A 62 3.06 -5.61 -12.57
C VAL A 62 2.38 -6.95 -12.85
N LEU A 63 3.09 -8.07 -12.69
CA LEU A 63 2.52 -9.40 -12.88
C LEU A 63 1.42 -9.68 -11.87
N ARG A 64 1.61 -9.35 -10.59
CA ARG A 64 0.61 -9.55 -9.54
C ARG A 64 -0.64 -8.69 -9.78
N GLU A 65 -0.47 -7.37 -9.90
CA GLU A 65 -1.59 -6.45 -10.10
C GLU A 65 -2.30 -6.72 -11.44
N GLY A 66 -1.54 -7.10 -12.47
CA GLY A 66 -2.07 -7.50 -13.78
C GLY A 66 -2.87 -8.80 -13.72
N LEU A 67 -2.39 -9.81 -12.97
CA LEU A 67 -3.12 -11.06 -12.80
C LEU A 67 -4.42 -10.85 -12.02
N GLU A 68 -4.40 -10.06 -10.94
CA GLU A 68 -5.61 -9.70 -10.20
C GLU A 68 -6.65 -9.06 -11.16
N ALA A 69 -6.24 -8.08 -11.98
CA ALA A 69 -7.13 -7.43 -12.94
C ALA A 69 -7.70 -8.40 -14.00
N VAL A 70 -6.89 -9.30 -14.55
CA VAL A 70 -7.35 -10.29 -15.53
C VAL A 70 -8.35 -11.26 -14.91
N VAL A 71 -8.10 -11.72 -13.68
CA VAL A 71 -9.04 -12.60 -12.96
C VAL A 71 -10.36 -11.88 -12.66
N PHE A 72 -10.32 -10.60 -12.29
CA PHE A 72 -11.54 -9.79 -12.09
C PHE A 72 -12.35 -9.61 -13.37
N VAL A 73 -11.69 -9.30 -14.50
CA VAL A 73 -12.37 -9.12 -15.80
C VAL A 73 -12.94 -10.45 -16.30
N ALA A 74 -12.19 -11.55 -16.19
CA ALA A 74 -12.67 -12.88 -16.56
C ALA A 74 -13.88 -13.30 -15.69
N GLY A 75 -13.87 -13.00 -14.39
CA GLY A 75 -14.99 -13.24 -13.48
C GLY A 75 -16.22 -12.36 -13.75
N ALA A 76 -16.03 -11.15 -14.29
CA ALA A 76 -17.13 -10.28 -14.70
C ALA A 76 -17.70 -10.65 -16.09
N GLY A 77 -16.90 -11.24 -16.97
CA GLY A 77 -17.34 -11.61 -18.32
C GLY A 77 -18.28 -12.81 -18.38
N ILE A 78 -18.25 -13.70 -17.38
CA ILE A 78 -19.13 -14.88 -17.35
C ILE A 78 -20.61 -14.55 -17.04
N THR A 79 -20.93 -13.33 -16.60
CA THR A 79 -22.29 -12.91 -16.23
C THR A 79 -23.10 -12.35 -17.40
N THR A 80 -22.48 -12.16 -18.57
CA THR A 80 -23.09 -11.50 -19.74
C THR A 80 -23.30 -12.49 -20.89
N GLN A 81 -23.96 -13.62 -20.59
CA GLN A 81 -24.25 -14.72 -21.54
C GLN A 81 -25.25 -14.36 -22.68
N GLY A 82 -25.76 -13.13 -22.74
CA GLY A 82 -26.79 -12.72 -23.72
C GLY A 82 -26.48 -11.47 -24.56
N SER A 83 -25.33 -10.81 -24.39
CA SER A 83 -24.99 -9.59 -25.14
C SER A 83 -24.05 -9.89 -26.32
N HIS A 84 -24.21 -9.13 -27.42
CA HIS A 84 -23.41 -9.25 -28.64
C HIS A 84 -21.91 -9.39 -28.33
N ALA A 85 -21.27 -10.46 -28.86
CA ALA A 85 -19.86 -10.79 -28.64
C ALA A 85 -18.85 -9.67 -29.02
N SER A 86 -19.31 -8.64 -29.74
CA SER A 86 -18.55 -7.44 -30.08
C SER A 86 -18.39 -6.42 -28.94
N ALA A 87 -19.14 -6.53 -27.84
CA ALA A 87 -19.12 -5.55 -26.74
C ALA A 87 -17.89 -5.68 -25.81
N TYR A 88 -17.20 -6.83 -25.82
CA TYR A 88 -16.00 -7.07 -25.00
C TYR A 88 -14.69 -6.48 -25.54
N PRO A 89 -14.36 -6.56 -26.85
CA PRO A 89 -13.09 -6.05 -27.35
C PRO A 89 -13.01 -4.52 -27.35
N LEU A 90 -14.15 -3.82 -27.47
CA LEU A 90 -14.18 -2.37 -27.59
C LEU A 90 -13.68 -1.66 -26.30
N PRO A 91 -14.15 -2.02 -25.07
CA PRO A 91 -13.57 -1.51 -23.83
C PRO A 91 -12.07 -1.80 -23.67
N VAL A 92 -11.61 -2.97 -24.14
CA VAL A 92 -10.19 -3.34 -24.07
C VAL A 92 -9.33 -2.43 -24.94
N VAL A 93 -9.73 -2.19 -26.19
CA VAL A 93 -9.01 -1.31 -27.12
C VAL A 93 -9.03 0.14 -26.61
N VAL A 94 -10.19 0.63 -26.19
CA VAL A 94 -10.33 1.99 -25.63
C VAL A 94 -9.48 2.14 -24.36
N GLY A 95 -9.50 1.14 -23.47
CA GLY A 95 -8.68 1.11 -22.27
C GLY A 95 -7.18 1.11 -22.56
N LEU A 96 -6.73 0.35 -23.57
CA LEU A 96 -5.34 0.30 -23.98
C LEU A 96 -4.85 1.62 -24.60
N ILE A 97 -5.69 2.27 -25.42
CA ILE A 97 -5.40 3.59 -25.98
C ILE A 97 -5.32 4.64 -24.86
N CYS A 98 -6.30 4.66 -23.96
CA CYS A 98 -6.35 5.60 -22.84
C CYS A 98 -5.17 5.40 -21.87
N GLY A 99 -4.88 4.15 -21.50
CA GLY A 99 -3.74 3.79 -20.67
C GLY A 99 -2.40 4.12 -21.32
N GLY A 100 -2.26 3.87 -22.63
CA GLY A 100 -1.09 4.26 -23.42
C GLY A 100 -0.89 5.78 -23.45
N LEU A 101 -1.96 6.55 -23.62
CA LEU A 101 -1.92 8.02 -23.59
C LEU A 101 -1.48 8.54 -22.21
N VAL A 102 -2.05 8.01 -21.13
CA VAL A 102 -1.66 8.37 -19.75
C VAL A 102 -0.21 7.98 -19.46
N GLY A 103 0.21 6.80 -19.90
CA GLY A 103 1.60 6.34 -19.79
C GLY A 103 2.58 7.21 -20.56
N TYR A 104 2.22 7.63 -21.77
CA TYR A 104 2.99 8.56 -22.58
C TYR A 104 3.11 9.94 -21.90
N LEU A 105 2.00 10.47 -21.38
CA LEU A 105 1.99 11.71 -20.61
C LEU A 105 2.87 11.64 -19.36
N LEU A 106 2.90 10.50 -18.67
CA LEU A 106 3.78 10.29 -17.52
C LEU A 106 5.26 10.19 -17.92
N TYR A 107 5.57 9.53 -19.04
CA TYR A 107 6.93 9.39 -19.54
C TYR A 107 7.53 10.75 -19.91
N TYR A 108 6.82 11.52 -20.72
CA TYR A 108 7.26 12.86 -21.12
C TYR A 108 7.16 13.87 -19.98
N GLY A 109 6.21 13.65 -19.07
CA GLY A 109 5.95 14.51 -17.94
C GLY A 109 6.86 14.29 -16.74
N ALA A 110 7.81 13.36 -16.73
CA ALA A 110 8.52 12.77 -15.56
C ALA A 110 9.32 13.71 -14.61
N SER A 111 8.99 14.99 -14.52
CA SER A 111 9.34 15.85 -13.39
C SER A 111 8.74 15.33 -12.08
N LYS A 112 9.46 15.52 -10.96
CA LYS A 112 9.01 15.16 -9.59
C LYS A 112 7.58 15.62 -9.28
N SER A 113 7.16 16.76 -9.83
CA SER A 113 5.85 17.37 -9.57
C SER A 113 4.70 16.65 -10.28
N SER A 114 4.85 16.24 -11.55
CA SER A 114 3.79 15.57 -12.31
C SER A 114 3.47 14.17 -11.76
N LEU A 115 4.50 13.43 -11.34
CA LEU A 115 4.34 12.10 -10.75
C LEU A 115 3.59 12.18 -9.42
N GLN A 116 3.87 13.22 -8.61
CA GLN A 116 3.15 13.45 -7.37
C GLN A 116 1.67 13.79 -7.62
N ILE A 117 1.38 14.66 -8.59
CA ILE A 117 0.00 15.03 -8.95
C ILE A 117 -0.78 13.80 -9.46
N PHE A 118 -0.15 12.98 -10.30
CA PHE A 118 -0.75 11.74 -10.78
C PHE A 118 -1.09 10.78 -9.64
N LEU A 119 -0.14 10.55 -8.72
CA LEU A 119 -0.37 9.66 -7.57
C LEU A 119 -1.47 10.18 -6.63
N ILE A 120 -1.56 11.50 -6.46
CA ILE A 120 -2.65 12.11 -5.67
C ILE A 120 -3.99 11.84 -6.36
N LEU A 121 -4.09 12.14 -7.67
CA LEU A 121 -5.33 11.94 -8.43
C LEU A 121 -5.76 10.46 -8.46
N SER A 122 -4.83 9.54 -8.73
CA SER A 122 -5.13 8.11 -8.74
C SER A 122 -5.57 7.62 -7.37
N THR A 123 -4.96 8.11 -6.29
CA THR A 123 -5.35 7.73 -4.92
C THR A 123 -6.70 8.32 -4.53
N SER A 124 -7.03 9.54 -4.98
CA SER A 124 -8.37 10.12 -4.81
C SER A 124 -9.45 9.28 -5.48
N ILE A 125 -9.20 8.80 -6.71
CA ILE A 125 -10.12 7.89 -7.41
C ILE A 125 -10.27 6.56 -6.65
N LEU A 126 -9.17 5.98 -6.17
CA LEU A 126 -9.22 4.75 -5.35
C LEU A 126 -10.05 4.91 -4.08
N TYR A 127 -9.97 6.07 -3.42
CA TYR A 127 -10.80 6.35 -2.24
C TYR A 127 -12.26 6.60 -2.57
N LEU A 128 -12.58 7.20 -3.73
CA LEU A 128 -13.96 7.30 -4.22
C LEU A 128 -14.57 5.90 -4.43
N ILE A 129 -13.84 5.01 -5.12
CA ILE A 129 -14.27 3.63 -5.35
C ILE A 129 -14.47 2.88 -4.02
N SER A 130 -13.53 3.03 -3.08
CA SER A 130 -13.63 2.42 -1.76
C SER A 130 -14.83 2.96 -0.96
N ALA A 131 -15.14 4.26 -1.06
CA ALA A 131 -16.32 4.86 -0.44
C ALA A 131 -17.62 4.29 -1.05
N GLY A 132 -17.68 4.17 -2.37
CA GLY A 132 -18.80 3.58 -3.10
C GLY A 132 -19.03 2.12 -2.73
N LEU A 133 -17.98 1.29 -2.74
CA LEU A 133 -18.02 -0.11 -2.29
C LEU A 133 -18.46 -0.26 -0.82
N PHE A 134 -18.16 0.72 0.04
CA PHE A 134 -18.56 0.69 1.43
C PHE A 134 -20.05 0.99 1.58
N SER A 135 -20.54 2.01 0.87
CA SER A 135 -21.96 2.36 0.80
C SER A 135 -22.80 1.22 0.22
N ARG A 136 -22.35 0.60 -0.88
CA ARG A 136 -22.99 -0.60 -1.46
C ARG A 136 -23.04 -1.76 -0.49
N GLY A 137 -21.97 -2.01 0.26
CA GLY A 137 -21.96 -3.06 1.28
C GLY A 137 -23.07 -2.87 2.31
N ALA A 138 -23.25 -1.64 2.80
CA ALA A 138 -24.32 -1.31 3.73
C ALA A 138 -25.72 -1.43 3.08
N TRP A 139 -25.85 -1.04 1.82
CA TRP A 139 -27.08 -1.22 1.05
C TRP A 139 -27.48 -2.70 0.92
N TYR A 140 -26.53 -3.58 0.56
CA TYR A 140 -26.78 -5.03 0.46
C TYR A 140 -27.20 -5.65 1.80
N PHE A 141 -26.67 -5.17 2.92
CA PHE A 141 -27.12 -5.63 4.24
C PHE A 141 -28.57 -5.28 4.52
N GLU A 142 -29.02 -4.08 4.17
CA GLU A 142 -30.41 -3.68 4.31
C GLU A 142 -31.32 -4.47 3.36
N ASN A 143 -30.90 -4.60 2.09
CA ASN A 143 -31.68 -5.33 1.10
C ASN A 143 -31.83 -6.81 1.46
N TYR A 144 -30.76 -7.45 1.92
CA TYR A 144 -30.80 -8.83 2.40
C TYR A 144 -31.79 -9.04 3.56
N ARG A 145 -31.83 -8.09 4.51
CA ARG A 145 -32.81 -8.14 5.62
C ARG A 145 -34.24 -7.95 5.15
N PHE A 146 -34.45 -7.14 4.11
CA PHE A 146 -35.76 -6.94 3.52
C PHE A 146 -36.22 -8.17 2.76
N ASN A 147 -35.37 -8.76 1.91
CA ASN A 147 -35.64 -10.00 1.18
C ASN A 147 -36.02 -11.15 2.13
N LEU A 148 -35.31 -11.29 3.26
CA LEU A 148 -35.65 -12.30 4.27
C LEU A 148 -37.03 -12.05 4.92
N ALA A 149 -37.42 -10.79 5.12
CA ALA A 149 -38.70 -10.43 5.73
C ALA A 149 -39.87 -10.55 4.75
N SER A 150 -39.64 -10.28 3.46
CA SER A 150 -40.64 -10.34 2.40
C SER A 150 -40.87 -11.76 1.86
N GLY A 151 -39.99 -12.72 2.19
CA GLY A 151 -40.13 -14.12 1.79
C GLY A 151 -39.84 -14.39 0.30
N GLY A 152 -39.24 -13.43 -0.40
CA GLY A 152 -38.89 -13.47 -1.82
C GLY A 152 -37.81 -12.45 -2.14
N ASP A 153 -37.23 -12.51 -3.34
CA ASP A 153 -36.23 -11.53 -3.78
C ASP A 153 -36.93 -10.25 -4.27
N ALA A 154 -36.86 -9.19 -3.48
CA ALA A 154 -37.53 -7.94 -3.81
C ALA A 154 -36.95 -7.26 -5.07
N SER A 155 -35.70 -7.60 -5.46
CA SER A 155 -35.09 -7.14 -6.72
C SER A 155 -35.83 -7.69 -7.96
N GLU A 156 -36.46 -8.86 -7.89
CA GLU A 156 -37.21 -9.44 -9.02
C GLU A 156 -38.53 -8.69 -9.29
N GLY A 157 -39.00 -7.90 -8.33
CA GLY A 157 -40.21 -7.08 -8.45
C GLY A 157 -40.04 -5.82 -9.31
N GLY A 158 -38.82 -5.53 -9.79
CA GLY A 158 -38.50 -4.34 -10.57
C GLY A 158 -38.34 -3.07 -9.72
N ASP A 159 -38.51 -1.90 -10.34
CA ASP A 159 -38.33 -0.58 -9.68
C ASP A 159 -39.62 0.01 -9.11
N GLY A 160 -40.68 -0.79 -9.00
CA GLY A 160 -41.99 -0.32 -8.57
C GLY A 160 -42.21 -0.34 -7.06
N ASN A 161 -43.31 0.27 -6.62
CA ASN A 161 -43.75 0.18 -5.23
C ASN A 161 -43.88 -1.30 -4.79
N GLY A 162 -43.15 -1.67 -3.74
CA GLY A 162 -43.11 -3.03 -3.21
C GLY A 162 -41.75 -3.73 -3.35
N SER A 163 -40.85 -3.23 -4.21
CA SER A 163 -39.49 -3.78 -4.37
C SER A 163 -38.48 -3.25 -3.35
N TYR A 164 -38.86 -2.28 -2.52
CA TYR A 164 -38.00 -1.70 -1.50
C TYR A 164 -38.72 -1.41 -0.19
N ASN A 165 -37.96 -1.28 0.89
CA ASN A 165 -38.52 -0.97 2.20
C ASN A 165 -38.81 0.53 2.36
N ILE A 166 -40.07 0.95 2.12
CA ILE A 166 -40.53 2.34 2.28
C ILE A 166 -40.17 2.93 3.66
N ARG A 167 -40.15 2.13 4.74
CA ARG A 167 -39.93 2.66 6.10
C ARG A 167 -38.49 3.10 6.36
N LYS A 168 -37.53 2.62 5.57
CA LYS A 168 -36.10 2.91 5.72
C LYS A 168 -35.48 3.64 4.54
N ALA A 169 -36.16 3.61 3.39
CA ALA A 169 -35.75 4.37 2.21
C ALA A 169 -35.89 5.87 2.49
N VAL A 170 -34.82 6.61 2.19
CA VAL A 170 -34.77 8.08 2.28
C VAL A 170 -35.22 8.68 0.94
N TYR A 171 -34.78 8.09 -0.16
CA TYR A 171 -35.25 8.40 -1.50
C TYR A 171 -35.37 7.12 -2.32
N HIS A 172 -36.23 7.18 -3.33
CA HIS A 172 -36.33 6.17 -4.36
C HIS A 172 -36.58 6.88 -5.70
N VAL A 173 -35.92 6.42 -6.76
CA VAL A 173 -36.12 6.91 -8.12
C VAL A 173 -36.47 5.72 -9.01
N ASN A 174 -37.60 5.82 -9.71
CA ASN A 174 -38.13 4.74 -10.57
C ASN A 174 -37.34 4.56 -11.89
N CYS A 175 -36.33 5.39 -12.13
CA CYS A 175 -35.40 5.28 -13.24
C CYS A 175 -33.99 5.18 -12.68
N CYS A 176 -33.05 4.72 -13.51
CA CYS A 176 -31.63 4.66 -13.18
C CYS A 176 -31.29 3.54 -12.18
N ASN A 177 -31.92 2.38 -12.35
CA ASN A 177 -31.59 1.19 -11.59
C ASN A 177 -30.34 0.52 -12.18
N PRO A 178 -29.24 0.36 -11.41
CA PRO A 178 -28.03 -0.28 -11.89
C PRO A 178 -28.17 -1.78 -12.22
N GLU A 179 -29.26 -2.44 -11.84
CA GLU A 179 -29.53 -3.85 -12.16
C GLU A 179 -30.34 -4.02 -13.46
N LEU A 180 -31.17 -3.04 -13.83
CA LEU A 180 -32.08 -3.12 -14.98
C LEU A 180 -31.70 -2.20 -16.14
N ASP A 181 -31.09 -1.04 -15.85
CA ASP A 181 -30.71 -0.04 -16.85
C ASP A 181 -29.22 -0.13 -17.21
N ASN A 182 -28.91 -0.10 -18.50
CA ASN A 182 -27.54 -0.10 -19.01
C ASN A 182 -26.83 1.24 -18.69
N GLY A 183 -25.64 1.20 -18.07
CA GLY A 183 -24.76 2.35 -17.84
C GLY A 183 -24.78 2.92 -16.40
N TRP A 184 -25.84 2.67 -15.64
CA TRP A 184 -25.90 3.06 -14.22
C TRP A 184 -25.12 2.10 -13.30
N ASP A 185 -24.82 0.91 -13.80
CA ASP A 185 -23.91 -0.09 -13.23
C ASP A 185 -22.49 0.48 -12.98
N ILE A 186 -21.99 1.35 -13.86
CA ILE A 186 -20.70 2.03 -13.72
C ILE A 186 -20.73 3.01 -12.55
N PHE A 187 -21.79 3.81 -12.42
CA PHE A 187 -21.94 4.74 -11.30
C PHE A 187 -22.15 4.00 -9.97
N ASN A 188 -22.85 2.86 -10.00
CA ASN A 188 -22.94 1.96 -8.86
C ASN A 188 -21.55 1.40 -8.48
N ALA A 189 -20.77 0.91 -9.43
CA ALA A 189 -19.43 0.38 -9.17
C ALA A 189 -18.42 1.44 -8.66
N LEU A 190 -18.45 2.65 -9.21
CA LEU A 190 -17.47 3.71 -8.90
C LEU A 190 -17.86 4.58 -7.71
N LEU A 191 -19.12 5.04 -7.65
CA LEU A 191 -19.59 6.00 -6.65
C LEU A 191 -20.48 5.34 -5.59
N GLY A 192 -20.93 4.11 -5.81
CA GLY A 192 -21.91 3.45 -4.95
C GLY A 192 -23.33 3.98 -5.14
N TRP A 193 -23.63 4.55 -6.32
CA TRP A 193 -24.97 5.01 -6.67
C TRP A 193 -25.99 3.86 -6.65
N GLN A 194 -27.18 4.14 -6.12
CA GLN A 194 -28.29 3.21 -6.14
C GLN A 194 -29.62 3.97 -6.27
N ASN A 195 -30.60 3.42 -6.99
CA ASN A 195 -31.89 4.09 -7.21
C ASN A 195 -32.69 4.25 -5.90
N THR A 196 -32.49 3.31 -4.97
CA THR A 196 -33.09 3.28 -3.64
C THR A 196 -32.03 3.60 -2.60
N GLY A 197 -32.07 4.81 -2.05
CA GLY A 197 -31.16 5.24 -1.01
C GLY A 197 -31.67 4.88 0.38
N TYR A 198 -31.05 3.89 1.04
CA TYR A 198 -31.28 3.63 2.46
C TYR A 198 -30.45 4.56 3.35
N LEU A 199 -30.99 4.92 4.51
CA LEU A 199 -30.29 5.79 5.48
C LEU A 199 -28.90 5.26 5.84
N SER A 200 -28.73 3.94 6.03
CA SER A 200 -27.41 3.38 6.38
C SER A 200 -26.41 3.54 5.24
N SER A 201 -26.81 3.40 3.98
CA SER A 201 -25.89 3.54 2.83
C SER A 201 -25.30 4.95 2.74
N MET A 202 -26.11 5.99 2.97
CA MET A 202 -25.69 7.39 3.00
C MET A 202 -24.79 7.68 4.20
N LEU A 203 -25.18 7.22 5.40
CA LEU A 203 -24.38 7.42 6.61
C LEU A 203 -23.02 6.73 6.49
N CYS A 204 -22.98 5.50 5.97
CA CYS A 204 -21.74 4.78 5.74
C CYS A 204 -20.81 5.51 4.78
N TYR A 205 -21.32 6.11 3.70
CA TYR A 205 -20.51 6.91 2.78
C TYR A 205 -19.89 8.13 3.49
N ASN A 206 -20.69 8.87 4.25
CA ASN A 206 -20.21 10.05 5.00
C ASN A 206 -19.21 9.68 6.11
N ILE A 207 -19.50 8.62 6.87
CA ILE A 207 -18.61 8.11 7.93
C ILE A 207 -17.27 7.66 7.33
N TYR A 208 -17.28 7.01 6.16
CA TYR A 208 -16.05 6.61 5.48
C TYR A 208 -15.14 7.81 5.21
N TRP A 209 -15.69 8.87 4.61
CA TRP A 209 -14.93 10.11 4.35
C TRP A 209 -14.44 10.78 5.64
N LEU A 210 -15.27 10.81 6.68
CA LEU A 210 -14.90 11.35 7.98
C LEU A 210 -13.72 10.57 8.58
N VAL A 211 -13.79 9.24 8.61
CA VAL A 211 -12.69 8.39 9.09
C VAL A 211 -11.42 8.60 8.28
N LEU A 212 -11.53 8.70 6.96
CA LEU A 212 -10.40 8.94 6.07
C LEU A 212 -9.73 10.29 6.35
N ILE A 213 -10.53 11.36 6.51
CA ILE A 213 -10.02 12.70 6.88
C ILE A 213 -9.32 12.65 8.23
N ILE A 214 -9.89 11.96 9.24
CA ILE A 214 -9.26 11.79 10.55
C ILE A 214 -7.92 11.08 10.41
N VAL A 215 -7.85 9.94 9.72
CA VAL A 215 -6.63 9.16 9.55
C VAL A 215 -5.54 9.96 8.83
N LEU A 216 -5.88 10.65 7.73
CA LEU A 216 -4.93 11.50 7.01
C LEU A 216 -4.48 12.70 7.85
N SER A 217 -5.39 13.32 8.60
CA SER A 217 -5.06 14.45 9.49
C SER A 217 -4.13 14.03 10.61
N LEU A 218 -4.37 12.86 11.23
CA LEU A 218 -3.48 12.29 12.25
C LEU A 218 -2.08 12.02 11.69
N MET A 219 -1.99 11.49 10.47
CA MET A 219 -0.72 11.21 9.80
C MET A 219 0.05 12.50 9.44
N ILE A 220 -0.64 13.52 8.93
CA ILE A 220 -0.04 14.83 8.64
C ILE A 220 0.44 15.49 9.93
N PHE A 221 -0.34 15.39 11.01
CA PHE A 221 0.01 15.96 12.31
C PHE A 221 1.26 15.29 12.89
N GLU A 222 1.37 13.95 12.80
CA GLU A 222 2.57 13.22 13.20
C GLU A 222 3.80 13.66 12.39
N GLU A 223 3.67 13.86 11.08
CA GLU A 223 4.78 14.29 10.23
C GLU A 223 5.25 15.72 10.54
N ARG A 224 4.34 16.62 10.95
CA ARG A 224 4.67 18.01 11.31
C ARG A 224 5.16 18.19 12.75
N ARG A 225 4.61 17.45 13.70
CA ARG A 225 4.80 17.69 15.15
C ARG A 225 5.56 16.56 15.86
N GLY A 226 5.74 15.41 15.21
CA GLY A 226 6.49 14.26 15.76
C GLY A 226 5.76 13.45 16.84
N HIS A 227 4.51 13.80 17.18
CA HIS A 227 3.68 13.13 18.19
C HIS A 227 2.20 13.14 17.80
N LEU A 228 1.39 12.25 18.38
CA LEU A 228 -0.07 12.26 18.22
C LEU A 228 -0.71 13.46 18.93
N PRO A 229 -1.84 14.02 18.44
CA PRO A 229 -2.46 15.20 19.03
C PRO A 229 -2.93 14.99 20.48
N PHE A 230 -3.29 13.75 20.85
CA PHE A 230 -3.82 13.42 22.19
C PHE A 230 -2.79 12.81 23.15
N ALA A 231 -1.58 12.48 22.67
CA ALA A 231 -0.53 11.93 23.51
C ALA A 231 0.85 12.33 23.01
N LYS A 232 1.52 13.21 23.76
CA LYS A 232 2.87 13.74 23.42
C LYS A 232 3.94 12.64 23.32
N ASN A 233 3.73 11.49 23.96
CA ASN A 233 4.71 10.39 24.02
C ASN A 233 4.39 9.22 23.06
N LEU A 234 3.28 9.28 22.31
CA LEU A 234 2.85 8.19 21.43
C LEU A 234 2.98 8.61 19.97
N GLN A 235 3.82 7.87 19.25
CA GLN A 235 3.90 7.90 17.78
C GLN A 235 3.05 6.76 17.21
N LEU A 236 2.49 6.92 15.99
CA LEU A 236 1.70 5.87 15.33
C LEU A 236 2.52 4.58 15.14
N LYS A 237 3.86 4.71 15.09
CA LYS A 237 4.79 3.56 15.09
C LYS A 237 4.61 2.62 16.28
N HIS A 238 4.27 3.13 17.46
CA HIS A 238 4.12 2.32 18.68
C HIS A 238 2.77 1.58 18.74
N LEU A 239 1.78 2.00 17.95
CA LEU A 239 0.46 1.36 17.85
C LEU A 239 0.44 0.17 16.88
N ASN A 240 1.51 -0.03 16.09
CA ASN A 240 1.66 -1.25 15.30
C ASN A 240 2.08 -2.40 16.23
N PRO A 241 1.29 -3.48 16.36
CA PRO A 241 1.66 -4.62 17.22
C PRO A 241 3.00 -5.25 16.81
N GLY A 242 3.42 -5.07 15.54
CA GLY A 242 4.71 -5.52 15.05
C GLY A 242 5.92 -4.66 15.50
N TYR A 243 5.72 -3.47 16.09
CA TYR A 243 6.81 -2.63 16.60
C TYR A 243 7.48 -3.23 17.82
N TRP A 244 6.69 -3.82 18.72
CA TRP A 244 7.20 -4.54 19.88
C TRP A 244 7.87 -5.87 19.52
N ILE A 245 7.46 -6.48 18.38
CA ILE A 245 8.01 -7.75 17.90
C ILE A 245 9.29 -7.53 17.07
N LYS A 246 9.43 -6.40 16.36
CA LYS A 246 10.61 -6.08 15.55
C LYS A 246 11.40 -4.94 16.17
N ASN A 247 12.52 -5.29 16.83
CA ASN A 247 13.52 -4.36 17.36
C ASN A 247 14.22 -3.54 16.24
N LYS A 248 13.51 -2.56 15.67
CA LYS A 248 13.95 -1.72 14.55
C LYS A 248 14.72 -0.46 14.96
N LYS A 249 15.20 -0.36 16.21
CA LYS A 249 16.04 0.77 16.66
C LYS A 249 17.41 0.85 15.94
N LYS A 250 17.85 -0.19 15.22
CA LYS A 250 19.22 -0.28 14.66
C LYS A 250 19.40 0.17 13.20
N GLN A 251 18.39 0.72 12.50
CA GLN A 251 18.48 0.99 11.05
C GLN A 251 18.30 2.44 10.59
N GLU A 252 18.18 3.42 11.49
CA GLU A 252 18.20 4.83 11.07
C GLU A 252 19.66 5.30 11.02
N LEU A 253 20.26 5.28 9.81
CA LEU A 253 21.58 5.85 9.54
C LEU A 253 21.55 7.36 9.81
N THR A 254 22.51 7.84 10.61
CA THR A 254 22.78 9.27 10.80
C THR A 254 23.09 9.93 9.45
N GLU A 255 22.74 11.21 9.27
CA GLU A 255 22.98 11.96 8.01
C GLU A 255 24.43 11.86 7.51
N GLU A 256 25.40 11.79 8.42
CA GLU A 256 26.81 11.58 8.10
C GLU A 256 27.10 10.21 7.49
N GLN A 257 26.49 9.14 8.04
CA GLN A 257 26.62 7.79 7.48
C GLN A 257 25.96 7.67 6.10
N LYS A 258 24.88 8.42 5.83
CA LYS A 258 24.29 8.50 4.49
C LYS A 258 25.25 9.18 3.51
N LYS A 259 25.86 10.30 3.89
CA LYS A 259 26.86 11.00 3.05
C LYS A 259 28.06 10.10 2.75
N GLN A 260 28.60 9.39 3.74
CA GLN A 260 29.69 8.43 3.54
C GLN A 260 29.28 7.28 2.61
N LEU A 261 28.04 6.79 2.70
CA LEU A 261 27.52 5.76 1.80
C LEU A 261 27.40 6.26 0.35
N PHE A 262 26.92 7.48 0.15
CA PHE A 262 26.82 8.09 -1.18
C PHE A 262 28.21 8.40 -1.77
N ALA A 263 29.16 8.87 -0.97
CA ALA A 263 30.55 9.06 -1.40
C ALA A 263 31.21 7.72 -1.79
N LYS A 264 30.96 6.65 -1.04
CA LYS A 264 31.38 5.28 -1.42
C LYS A 264 30.72 4.80 -2.71
N MET A 265 29.48 5.22 -3.00
CA MET A 265 28.79 4.89 -4.24
C MET A 265 29.35 5.66 -5.45
N GLU A 266 29.78 6.91 -5.26
CA GLU A 266 30.32 7.76 -6.32
C GLU A 266 31.71 7.27 -6.79
N ASN A 267 32.50 6.67 -5.89
CA ASN A 267 33.83 6.12 -6.20
C ASN A 267 33.78 4.67 -6.76
N ILE A 268 32.61 4.16 -7.11
CA ILE A 268 32.46 2.84 -7.74
C ILE A 268 32.60 2.98 -9.25
N ASN A 269 33.70 2.48 -9.81
CA ASN A 269 33.86 2.30 -11.24
C ASN A 269 33.29 0.93 -11.66
N PHE A 270 32.44 0.94 -12.69
CA PHE A 270 31.86 -0.25 -13.31
C PHE A 270 32.70 -0.64 -14.54
N ASN A 271 33.24 -1.85 -14.58
CA ASN A 271 33.82 -2.43 -15.82
C ASN A 271 32.71 -2.91 -16.78
N GLU A 272 33.04 -3.20 -18.04
CA GLU A 272 32.09 -3.69 -19.08
C GLU A 272 31.29 -4.94 -18.65
N ASP A 273 31.80 -5.76 -17.72
CA ASP A 273 31.11 -6.92 -17.14
C ASP A 273 30.21 -6.59 -15.93
N GLY A 274 30.13 -5.31 -15.55
CA GLY A 274 29.36 -4.77 -14.44
C GLY A 274 29.87 -5.18 -13.05
N GLU A 275 31.12 -5.58 -12.90
CA GLU A 275 31.76 -5.76 -11.60
C GLU A 275 32.23 -4.40 -11.03
N ILE A 276 32.10 -4.26 -9.71
CA ILE A 276 32.45 -3.05 -8.96
C ILE A 276 33.92 -3.16 -8.55
N ASN A 277 34.79 -2.33 -9.10
CA ASN A 277 36.15 -2.17 -8.58
C ASN A 277 36.14 -1.05 -7.55
N VAL A 278 36.16 -1.40 -6.26
CA VAL A 278 36.47 -0.44 -5.20
C VAL A 278 37.99 -0.31 -5.19
N GLN A 279 38.53 0.82 -5.64
CA GLN A 279 39.90 1.18 -5.29
C GLN A 279 39.95 1.37 -3.77
N GLU A 280 40.45 0.36 -3.05
CA GLU A 280 40.90 0.48 -1.67
C GLU A 280 42.13 1.41 -1.65
N ASN A 281 41.92 2.72 -1.72
CA ASN A 281 42.96 3.70 -1.39
C ASN A 281 42.29 4.93 -0.77
N TYR A 282 41.87 4.80 0.49
CA TYR A 282 41.68 5.93 1.39
C TYR A 282 42.24 5.56 2.76
N GLU A 283 43.42 6.07 3.08
CA GLU A 283 43.96 6.10 4.43
C GLU A 283 43.00 6.91 5.33
N LEU A 284 42.65 6.31 6.47
CA LEU A 284 41.85 6.95 7.51
C LEU A 284 42.66 8.11 8.12
N PRO A 285 42.09 9.32 8.31
CA PRO A 285 42.71 10.27 9.22
C PRO A 285 42.51 9.74 10.65
N GLU A 286 43.64 9.45 11.30
CA GLU A 286 43.76 9.04 12.68
C GLU A 286 43.14 10.10 13.61
N GLN A 287 41.99 9.80 14.21
CA GLN A 287 41.45 10.59 15.32
C GLN A 287 41.89 9.96 16.63
N THR A 288 42.91 10.55 17.23
CA THR A 288 43.34 10.31 18.60
C THR A 288 42.22 10.75 19.54
N THR A 289 41.45 9.80 20.07
CA THR A 289 40.65 10.02 21.29
C THR A 289 41.24 9.19 22.41
N SER A 290 41.89 9.90 23.33
CA SER A 290 42.37 9.43 24.63
C SER A 290 41.25 8.72 25.39
N HIS A 291 41.36 7.40 25.55
CA HIS A 291 40.61 6.65 26.55
C HIS A 291 41.37 6.70 27.88
N SER A 292 40.87 7.46 28.85
CA SER A 292 41.22 7.29 30.25
C SER A 292 40.51 6.05 30.80
N SER A 293 41.33 5.08 31.23
CA SER A 293 41.14 4.11 32.32
C SER A 293 39.79 4.10 33.05
N SER A 294 39.18 2.92 33.15
CA SER A 294 39.24 2.14 34.40
C SER A 294 38.63 0.73 34.23
N GLN A 295 39.29 -0.19 34.92
CA GLN A 295 39.07 -1.63 35.00
C GLN A 295 37.71 -1.98 35.64
N ASP A 296 37.13 -3.14 35.31
CA ASP A 296 37.05 -4.26 36.27
C ASP A 296 36.24 -5.47 35.74
N VAL A 297 37.01 -6.57 35.60
CA VAL A 297 36.79 -7.94 36.10
C VAL A 297 35.46 -8.69 35.85
N VAL A 298 35.64 -9.80 35.13
CA VAL A 298 34.79 -10.98 34.93
C VAL A 298 34.43 -11.67 36.26
N ALA A 299 33.16 -12.07 36.46
CA ALA A 299 32.83 -13.16 37.40
C ALA A 299 31.62 -13.97 36.93
N ASP A 300 31.93 -15.23 36.61
CA ASP A 300 31.07 -16.37 36.34
C ASP A 300 30.31 -16.83 37.61
N LYS A 301 29.12 -17.42 37.47
CA LYS A 301 28.32 -17.94 38.59
C LYS A 301 27.79 -19.34 38.26
N GLN A 302 28.24 -20.32 39.03
CA GLN A 302 27.61 -21.63 39.20
C GLN A 302 27.35 -21.92 40.69
N PRO A 303 26.30 -22.71 41.05
CA PRO A 303 25.63 -22.66 42.35
C PRO A 303 26.14 -23.72 43.36
N PRO A 304 25.64 -23.74 44.62
CA PRO A 304 26.42 -24.14 45.79
C PRO A 304 26.24 -25.60 46.20
N HIS A 305 27.25 -26.16 46.86
CA HIS A 305 27.11 -27.34 47.71
C HIS A 305 27.87 -27.11 49.04
N VAL A 306 27.14 -27.26 50.14
CA VAL A 306 27.64 -27.26 51.52
C VAL A 306 27.43 -28.68 52.08
N LYS A 307 28.48 -29.26 52.67
CA LYS A 307 28.52 -30.31 53.72
C LYS A 307 29.93 -30.26 54.35
N THR A 308 30.12 -29.84 55.61
CA THR A 308 30.19 -30.67 56.85
C THR A 308 31.27 -31.76 56.73
N ASP A 309 32.27 -31.96 57.60
CA ASP A 309 32.45 -31.66 59.02
C ASP A 309 33.95 -31.66 59.42
N SER A 310 34.19 -31.17 60.64
CA SER A 310 35.40 -31.18 61.44
C SER A 310 35.85 -32.57 61.94
N LEU A 311 37.12 -32.90 61.67
CA LEU A 311 38.20 -33.46 62.52
C LEU A 311 39.15 -34.34 61.69
#